data_AF-A0A345P0X3-F1
#
_entry.id   AF-A0A345P0X3-F1
#
_cell.length_a   1.000
_cell.length_b   1.000
_cell.length_c   1.000
_cell.angle_alpha   90.00
_cell.angle_beta   90.00
_cell.angle_gamma   90.00
#
_symmetry.space_group_name_H-M   'P 1'
#
loop_
_entity.id
_entity.type
_entity.pdbx_description
1 polymer ?
#
loop_
_entity_poly.entity_id
_entity_poly.type
_entity_poly.pdbx_seq_one_letter_code
_entity_poly.pdbx_strand_id
1 'polypeptide(L)'
;MNNKRTIVITIVLSFCLIVVAVLLFWGLDNCEQGVKVTFIGTIEEIYSSGTAYVSEIKANDTNLSGSVVIDLPENREETFQVGDKVRVGHDGTTMEIAPVRIHTLTIEKIK
;
A
#
# COMPACT_ATOMS: atom_id res chain seq x y z
N MET A 1 27.43 45.42 -31.86
CA MET A 1 26.60 44.28 -32.32
C MET A 1 27.10 43.07 -31.54
N ASN A 2 26.43 42.60 -30.47
CA ASN A 2 25.89 41.22 -30.48
C ASN A 2 25.05 40.84 -29.23
N ASN A 3 24.69 41.79 -28.34
CA ASN A 3 24.02 41.48 -27.06
C ASN A 3 22.64 40.82 -27.25
N LYS A 4 21.92 41.17 -28.32
CA LYS A 4 20.61 40.58 -28.65
C LYS A 4 20.71 39.09 -28.99
N ARG A 5 21.79 38.67 -29.66
CA ARG A 5 22.01 37.25 -30.02
C ARG A 5 22.39 36.43 -28.79
N THR A 6 23.22 36.98 -27.92
CA THR A 6 23.62 36.33 -26.66
C THR A 6 22.43 36.14 -25.71
N ILE A 7 21.56 37.15 -25.56
CA ILE A 7 20.37 37.07 -24.70
C ILE A 7 19.40 35.97 -25.19
N VAL A 8 19.17 35.87 -26.50
CA VAL A 8 18.29 34.84 -27.07
C VAL A 8 18.84 33.44 -26.81
N ILE A 9 20.15 33.24 -26.98
CA ILE A 9 20.79 31.94 -26.70
C ILE A 9 20.65 31.56 -25.22
N THR A 10 20.88 32.51 -24.31
CA THR A 10 20.75 32.25 -22.86
C THR A 10 19.31 31.90 -22.46
N ILE A 11 18.31 32.58 -23.03
CA ILE A 11 16.89 32.29 -22.76
C ILE A 11 16.52 30.89 -23.26
N VAL A 12 16.94 30.52 -24.48
CA VAL A 12 16.67 29.20 -25.06
C VAL A 12 17.34 28.09 -24.25
N LEU A 13 18.59 28.30 -23.83
CA LEU A 13 19.31 27.32 -23.00
C LEU A 13 18.64 27.13 -21.64
N SER A 14 18.22 28.24 -21.01
CA SER A 14 17.50 28.21 -19.73
C SER A 14 16.18 27.48 -19.83
N PHE A 15 15.41 27.71 -20.90
CA PHE A 15 14.14 27.02 -21.11
C PHE A 15 14.34 25.52 -21.34
N CYS A 16 15.40 25.14 -22.06
CA CYS A 16 15.77 23.76 -22.30
C CYS A 16 16.11 23.01 -21.00
N LEU A 17 16.85 23.65 -20.08
CA LEU A 17 17.16 23.08 -18.77
C LEU A 17 15.91 22.89 -17.89
N ILE A 18 14.96 23.82 -17.95
CA ILE A 18 13.69 23.71 -17.22
C ILE A 18 12.84 22.56 -17.77
N VAL A 19 12.77 22.40 -19.08
CA VAL A 19 12.03 21.28 -19.71
C VAL A 19 12.66 19.93 -19.33
N VAL A 20 13.99 19.82 -19.33
CA VAL A 20 14.68 18.59 -18.91
C VAL A 20 14.43 18.30 -17.43
N ALA A 21 14.46 19.31 -16.55
CA ALA A 21 14.16 19.12 -15.15
C ALA A 21 12.72 18.65 -14.91
N VAL A 22 11.74 19.23 -15.61
CA VAL A 22 10.33 18.81 -15.52
C VAL A 22 10.15 17.36 -16.01
N LEU A 23 10.83 16.96 -17.08
CA LEU A 23 10.82 15.58 -17.57
C LEU A 23 11.45 14.59 -16.59
N LEU A 24 12.47 15.01 -15.83
CA LEU A 24 13.10 14.17 -14.80
C LEU A 24 12.27 14.05 -13.52
N PHE A 25 11.41 15.03 -13.20
CA PHE A 25 10.57 15.00 -12.00
C PHE A 25 9.30 14.17 -12.16
N TRP A 26 8.85 13.86 -13.38
CA TRP A 26 7.60 13.12 -13.62
C TRP A 26 7.79 11.60 -13.73
N GLY A 27 9.03 11.11 -13.61
CA GLY A 27 9.36 9.69 -13.68
C GLY A 27 9.53 8.99 -12.34
N LEU A 28 9.25 9.66 -11.21
CA LEU A 28 9.27 8.99 -9.91
C LEU A 28 7.96 8.21 -9.76
N ASP A 29 8.06 6.90 -9.98
CA ASP A 29 7.03 5.88 -9.85
C ASP A 29 5.91 6.29 -8.89
N ASN A 30 4.70 6.40 -9.44
CA ASN A 30 3.50 6.14 -8.65
C ASN A 30 3.62 4.70 -8.18
N CYS A 31 4.16 4.50 -6.98
CA CYS A 31 4.09 3.22 -6.32
C CYS A 31 2.61 2.92 -6.13
N GLU A 32 2.03 2.17 -7.07
CA GLU A 32 0.76 1.51 -6.84
C GLU A 32 0.98 0.63 -5.62
N GLN A 33 0.58 1.14 -4.45
CA GLN A 33 0.30 0.32 -3.27
C GLN A 33 -1.01 -0.42 -3.55
N GLY A 34 -0.99 -1.22 -4.62
CA GLY A 34 -2.07 -2.09 -5.02
C GLY A 34 -2.06 -3.31 -4.11
N VAL A 35 -3.25 -3.76 -3.74
CA VAL A 35 -3.45 -5.08 -3.12
C VAL A 35 -2.85 -6.12 -4.05
N LYS A 36 -1.74 -6.74 -3.64
CA LYS A 36 -1.06 -7.78 -4.43
C LYS A 36 -1.56 -9.17 -4.08
N VAL A 37 -1.93 -9.37 -2.83
CA VAL A 37 -2.36 -10.68 -2.33
C VAL A 37 -3.60 -10.53 -1.47
N THR A 38 -4.50 -11.52 -1.57
CA THR A 38 -5.68 -11.61 -0.72
C THR A 38 -5.83 -12.98 -0.07
N PHE A 39 -6.33 -12.99 1.16
CA PHE A 39 -6.77 -14.22 1.83
C PHE A 39 -8.08 -14.00 2.55
N ILE A 40 -8.75 -15.11 2.86
CA ILE A 40 -9.96 -15.14 3.68
C ILE A 40 -9.62 -15.77 5.01
N GLY A 41 -10.05 -15.16 6.11
CA GLY A 41 -9.89 -15.73 7.45
C GLY A 41 -11.01 -15.29 8.39
N THR A 42 -10.96 -15.80 9.62
CA THR A 42 -11.91 -15.49 10.69
C THR A 42 -11.22 -14.69 11.78
N ILE A 43 -11.81 -13.58 12.22
CA ILE A 43 -11.30 -12.80 13.35
C ILE A 43 -11.54 -13.59 14.64
N GLU A 44 -10.47 -13.97 15.34
CA GLU A 44 -10.57 -14.64 16.66
C GLU A 44 -10.45 -13.64 17.81
N GLU A 45 -9.66 -12.58 17.62
CA GLU A 45 -9.39 -11.59 18.66
C GLU A 45 -9.19 -10.21 18.06
N ILE A 46 -9.67 -9.17 18.74
CA ILE A 46 -9.44 -7.77 18.40
C ILE A 46 -8.71 -7.12 19.57
N TYR A 47 -7.52 -6.59 19.30
CA TYR A 47 -6.72 -5.89 20.28
C TYR A 47 -7.08 -4.41 20.33
N SER A 48 -6.97 -3.81 21.51
CA SER A 48 -7.20 -2.37 21.73
C SER A 48 -6.23 -1.47 20.95
N SER A 49 -5.15 -2.03 20.41
CA SER A 49 -4.18 -1.35 19.54
C SER A 49 -4.66 -1.15 18.10
N GLY A 50 -5.89 -1.57 17.76
CA GLY A 50 -6.39 -1.50 16.38
C GLY A 50 -5.85 -2.60 15.47
N THR A 51 -5.47 -3.74 16.04
CA THR A 51 -5.01 -4.92 15.29
C THR A 51 -5.91 -6.11 15.61
N ALA A 52 -6.05 -7.05 14.69
CA ALA A 52 -6.85 -8.26 14.89
C ALA A 52 -6.03 -9.52 14.61
N TYR A 53 -6.28 -10.57 15.40
CA TYR A 53 -5.77 -11.91 15.16
C TYR A 53 -6.76 -12.66 14.27
N VAL A 54 -6.27 -13.13 13.12
CA VAL A 54 -7.07 -13.82 12.11
C VAL A 54 -6.55 -15.23 11.92
N SER A 55 -7.47 -16.19 11.97
CA SER A 55 -7.20 -17.62 11.83
C SER A 55 -7.97 -18.21 10.64
N GLU A 56 -7.87 -19.53 10.44
CA GLU A 56 -8.54 -20.27 9.35
C GLU A 56 -8.25 -19.71 7.95
N ILE A 57 -7.00 -19.34 7.71
CA ILE A 57 -6.58 -18.64 6.51
C ILE A 57 -6.70 -19.56 5.29
N LYS A 58 -7.62 -19.21 4.38
CA LYS A 58 -7.67 -19.70 3.00
C LYS A 58 -7.06 -18.65 2.09
N ALA A 59 -5.78 -18.84 1.78
CA ALA A 59 -5.07 -18.01 0.83
C ALA A 59 -5.31 -18.53 -0.60
N ASN A 60 -5.60 -17.61 -1.52
CA ASN A 60 -5.71 -17.97 -2.94
C ASN A 60 -4.32 -18.09 -3.60
N ASP A 61 -3.32 -17.33 -3.11
CA ASP A 61 -1.97 -17.25 -3.68
C ASP A 61 -0.84 -16.99 -2.65
N THR A 62 -1.13 -17.02 -1.34
CA THR A 62 -0.13 -16.74 -0.29
C THR A 62 0.35 -18.00 0.43
N ASN A 63 1.66 -18.08 0.68
CA ASN A 63 2.26 -19.05 1.61
C ASN A 63 1.94 -18.76 3.10
N LEU A 64 0.84 -18.06 3.37
CA LEU A 64 0.38 -17.80 4.73
C LEU A 64 -0.25 -19.08 5.26
N SER A 65 0.44 -19.72 6.21
CA SER A 65 -0.05 -20.89 6.92
C SER A 65 -0.08 -20.57 8.41
N GLY A 66 -1.17 -20.95 9.09
CA GLY A 66 -1.40 -20.63 10.49
C GLY A 66 -2.23 -19.36 10.69
N SER A 67 -1.87 -18.56 11.69
CA SER A 67 -2.60 -17.36 12.09
C SER A 67 -1.76 -16.10 11.89
N VAL A 68 -2.44 -14.99 11.59
CA VAL A 68 -1.81 -13.73 11.21
C VAL A 68 -2.43 -12.59 12.01
N VAL A 69 -1.58 -11.64 12.42
CA VAL A 69 -2.03 -10.37 12.98
C VAL A 69 -2.14 -9.35 11.85
N ILE A 70 -3.31 -8.74 11.73
CA ILE A 70 -3.62 -7.73 10.72
C ILE A 70 -3.85 -6.38 11.40
N ASP A 71 -3.53 -5.30 10.68
CA ASP A 71 -3.97 -3.96 11.08
C ASP A 71 -5.44 -3.77 10.70
N LEU A 72 -6.27 -3.30 11.62
CA LEU A 72 -7.63 -2.86 11.34
C LEU A 72 -7.57 -1.37 10.97
N PRO A 73 -7.99 -0.98 9.76
CA PRO A 73 -8.01 0.41 9.37
C PRO A 73 -8.98 1.20 10.26
N GLU A 74 -8.48 2.29 10.85
CA GLU A 74 -9.19 3.13 11.83
C GLU A 74 -10.43 3.82 11.26
N ASN A 75 -10.54 3.92 9.93
CA ASN A 75 -11.56 4.71 9.24
C ASN A 75 -12.41 3.86 8.28
N ARG A 76 -13.32 3.03 8.80
CA ARG A 76 -14.34 2.38 7.96
C ARG A 76 -15.73 2.52 8.58
N GLU A 77 -16.70 2.76 7.72
CA GLU A 77 -18.14 2.72 8.03
C GLU A 77 -18.62 1.33 8.51
N GLU A 78 -17.73 0.33 8.48
CA GLU A 78 -17.98 -1.05 8.80
C GLU A 78 -17.28 -1.45 10.11
N THR A 79 -18.06 -1.97 11.07
CA THR A 79 -17.56 -2.48 12.35
C THR A 79 -17.23 -3.97 12.26
N PHE A 80 -16.01 -4.32 12.67
CA PHE A 80 -15.54 -5.70 12.77
C PHE A 80 -15.70 -6.22 14.19
N GLN A 81 -16.08 -7.49 14.31
CA GLN A 81 -16.24 -8.19 15.58
C GLN A 81 -15.61 -9.59 15.51
N VAL A 82 -15.33 -10.17 16.68
CA VAL A 82 -14.87 -11.57 16.77
C VAL A 82 -15.90 -12.51 16.15
N GLY A 83 -15.42 -13.49 15.39
CA GLY A 83 -16.21 -14.43 14.61
C GLY A 83 -16.53 -13.95 13.19
N ASP A 84 -16.23 -12.70 12.84
CA ASP A 84 -16.43 -12.22 11.48
C ASP A 84 -15.46 -12.91 10.52
N LYS A 85 -16.00 -13.39 9.40
CA LYS A 85 -15.20 -13.79 8.25
C LYS A 85 -14.84 -12.56 7.43
N VAL A 86 -13.57 -12.40 7.14
CA VAL A 86 -13.03 -11.23 6.45
C VAL A 86 -12.16 -11.64 5.28
N ARG A 87 -12.22 -10.85 4.20
CA ARG A 87 -11.25 -10.87 3.11
C ARG A 87 -10.25 -9.75 3.33
N VAL A 88 -8.98 -10.11 3.44
CA VAL A 88 -7.88 -9.17 3.71
C VAL A 88 -7.01 -9.08 2.47
N GLY A 89 -6.72 -7.86 2.03
CA GLY A 89 -5.78 -7.53 0.99
C GLY A 89 -4.53 -6.86 1.54
N HIS A 90 -3.35 -7.33 1.13
CA HIS A 90 -2.07 -6.76 1.53
C HIS A 90 -1.10 -6.65 0.34
N ASP A 91 0.00 -5.93 0.54
CA ASP A 91 1.04 -5.64 -0.45
C ASP A 91 2.01 -6.81 -0.73
N GLY A 92 1.80 -7.96 -0.09
CA GLY A 92 2.70 -9.12 -0.13
C GLY A 92 3.82 -9.10 0.91
N THR A 93 4.01 -8.00 1.64
CA THR A 93 5.04 -7.88 2.68
C THR A 93 4.57 -8.58 3.95
N THR A 94 5.44 -9.41 4.53
CA THR A 94 5.22 -10.05 5.84
C THR A 94 6.35 -9.65 6.77
N MET A 95 6.03 -9.43 8.04
CA MET A 95 7.04 -9.20 9.08
C MET A 95 7.40 -10.56 9.70
N GLU A 96 8.69 -10.88 9.81
CA GLU A 96 9.21 -12.10 10.44
C GLU A 96 9.08 -12.08 11.98
N ILE A 97 7.86 -11.88 12.46
CA ILE A 97 7.47 -12.02 13.87
C ILE A 97 6.46 -13.15 13.99
N ALA A 98 6.40 -13.81 15.14
CA ALA A 98 5.43 -14.88 15.41
C ALA A 98 4.40 -14.41 16.46
N PRO A 99 3.09 -14.41 16.16
CA PRO A 99 2.46 -14.71 14.87
C PRO A 99 2.85 -13.71 13.78
N VAL A 100 2.78 -14.14 12.52
CA VAL A 100 3.13 -13.30 11.35
C VAL A 100 2.26 -12.05 11.36
N ARG A 101 2.86 -10.89 11.13
CA ARG A 101 2.12 -9.64 10.94
C ARG A 101 2.22 -9.17 9.50
N ILE A 102 1.13 -8.65 8.98
CA ILE A 102 1.08 -8.06 7.63
C ILE A 102 0.50 -6.66 7.68
N HIS A 103 0.89 -5.84 6.72
CA HIS A 103 0.29 -4.53 6.53
C HIS A 103 -0.99 -4.64 5.71
N THR A 104 -2.12 -4.33 6.34
CA THR A 104 -3.44 -4.40 5.68
C THR A 104 -3.68 -3.18 4.82
N LEU A 105 -3.96 -3.39 3.54
CA LEU A 105 -4.43 -2.34 2.62
C LEU A 105 -5.96 -2.32 2.55
N THR A 106 -6.58 -3.50 2.45
CA THR A 106 -8.04 -3.65 2.41
C THR A 106 -8.52 -4.75 3.32
N ILE A 107 -9.70 -4.55 3.91
CA ILE A 107 -10.43 -5.54 4.68
C ILE A 107 -11.93 -5.38 4.41
N GLU A 108 -12.59 -6.48 4.11
CA GLU A 108 -14.02 -6.51 3.80
C GLU A 108 -14.67 -7.67 4.53
N LYS A 109 -15.87 -7.45 5.09
CA LYS A 109 -16.65 -8.51 5.72
C LYS A 109 -17.28 -9.41 4.65
N ILE A 110 -17.14 -10.73 4.82
CA ILE A 110 -17.78 -11.72 3.94
C ILE A 110 -19.06 -12.20 4.60
N LYS A 111 -20.18 -12.09 3.88
CA LYS A 111 -21.49 -12.61 4.33
C LYS A 111 -21.61 -14.11 4.10
#